data_AF-A0A521KZX6-F1
#
_entry.id   AF-A0A521KZX6-F1
#
_cell.length_a   1.000
_cell.length_b   1.000
_cell.length_c   1.000
_cell.angle_alpha   90.00
_cell.angle_beta   90.00
_cell.angle_gamma   90.00
#
_symmetry.space_group_name_H-M   'P 1'
#
loop_
_entity.id
_entity.type
_entity.pdbx_description
1 polymer ?
#
loop_
_entity_poly.entity_id
_entity_poly.type
_entity_poly.pdbx_seq_one_letter_code
_entity_poly.pdbx_strand_id
1 'polypeptide(L)'
;ALPIWRRWLGVGVGFLGMLVIVRPGLVEMNPGIVMMMLAVPLIAGSNLVAKVVAGRDRPEVVVLWQSIVGAICFTPLGIWFWQTPTLTQLGLFVCAGFFGTMGYFFITWAYRLIDISALQSITFLGIVWAALMDVAVWGKTADVWTFVGAAIIVAATTYIAHREALAGGRKK
;
A
#
# COMPACT_ATOMS: atom_id res chain seq x y z
N ALA A 1 -9.34 6.00 25.13
CA ALA A 1 -10.01 5.32 24.00
C ALA A 1 -10.92 6.33 23.32
N LEU A 2 -10.71 6.61 22.03
CA LEU A 2 -11.64 7.44 21.26
C LEU A 2 -13.00 6.72 21.14
N PRO A 3 -14.13 7.43 21.17
CA PRO A 3 -15.41 6.82 20.94
C PRO A 3 -15.49 6.33 19.49
N ILE A 4 -16.01 5.11 19.29
CA ILE A 4 -15.96 4.37 18.02
C ILE A 4 -16.41 5.23 16.82
N TRP A 5 -17.43 6.08 17.01
CA TRP A 5 -18.03 6.92 15.96
C TRP A 5 -17.04 7.92 15.32
N ARG A 6 -16.06 8.44 16.07
CA ARG A 6 -15.07 9.37 15.52
C ARG A 6 -14.07 8.69 14.60
N ARG A 7 -13.77 7.41 14.88
CA ARG A 7 -12.90 6.58 14.03
C ARG A 7 -13.61 6.26 12.71
N TRP A 8 -14.89 5.91 12.78
CA TRP A 8 -15.73 5.69 11.59
C TRP A 8 -15.90 6.95 10.74
N LEU A 9 -16.04 8.13 11.34
CA LEU A 9 -16.05 9.40 10.60
C LEU A 9 -14.75 9.64 9.84
N GLY A 10 -13.59 9.44 10.48
CA GLY A 10 -12.31 9.61 9.80
C GLY A 10 -12.11 8.62 8.64
N VAL A 11 -12.57 7.37 8.79
CA VAL A 11 -12.61 6.38 7.71
C VAL A 11 -13.53 6.86 6.58
N GLY A 12 -14.71 7.40 6.91
CA GLY A 12 -15.63 7.98 5.93
C GLY A 12 -15.03 9.15 5.14
N VAL A 13 -14.29 10.05 5.81
CA VAL A 13 -13.57 11.16 5.14
C VAL A 13 -12.46 10.64 4.24
N GLY A 14 -11.69 9.63 4.68
CA GLY A 14 -10.69 8.98 3.84
C GLY A 14 -11.31 8.31 2.61
N PHE A 15 -12.48 7.69 2.76
CA PHE A 15 -13.23 7.12 1.65
C PHE A 15 -13.74 8.18 0.67
N LEU A 16 -14.20 9.34 1.15
CA LEU A 16 -14.54 10.48 0.29
C LEU A 16 -13.31 10.97 -0.50
N GLY A 17 -12.13 11.04 0.14
CA GLY A 17 -10.88 11.35 -0.55
C GLY A 17 -10.56 10.36 -1.67
N MET A 18 -10.79 9.07 -1.46
CA MET A 18 -10.66 8.03 -2.50
C MET A 18 -11.66 8.22 -3.65
N LEU A 19 -12.92 8.56 -3.35
CA LEU A 19 -13.92 8.86 -4.39
C LEU A 19 -13.54 10.09 -5.23
N VAL A 20 -12.90 11.09 -4.62
CA VAL A 20 -12.37 12.27 -5.35
C VAL A 20 -11.26 11.87 -6.33
N ILE A 21 -10.45 10.85 -6.01
CA ILE A 21 -9.41 10.33 -6.93
C ILE A 21 -10.07 9.51 -8.05
N VAL A 22 -10.99 8.61 -7.71
CA VAL A 22 -11.63 7.69 -8.66
C VAL A 22 -12.56 8.44 -9.64
N ARG A 23 -13.13 9.59 -9.23
CA ARG A 23 -14.02 10.41 -10.07
C ARG A 23 -15.08 9.57 -10.80
N PRO A 24 -15.93 8.84 -10.06
CA PRO A 24 -16.99 8.04 -10.67
C PRO A 24 -17.87 8.95 -11.54
N GLY A 25 -17.90 8.70 -12.85
CA GLY A 25 -18.73 9.42 -13.83
C GLY A 25 -18.01 10.39 -14.77
N LEU A 26 -16.74 10.76 -14.53
CA LEU A 26 -15.95 11.60 -15.44
C LEU A 26 -14.83 10.83 -16.16
N VAL A 27 -14.47 9.65 -15.64
CA VAL A 27 -13.54 8.71 -16.26
C VAL A 27 -14.36 7.49 -16.71
N GLU A 28 -14.15 7.02 -17.94
CA GLU A 28 -14.79 5.78 -18.41
C GLU A 28 -14.55 4.67 -17.40
N MET A 29 -15.62 3.99 -16.98
CA MET A 29 -15.55 2.96 -15.96
C MET A 29 -14.84 1.73 -16.54
N ASN A 30 -13.51 1.75 -16.49
CA ASN A 30 -12.67 0.69 -16.98
C ASN A 30 -12.77 -0.53 -16.03
N PRO A 31 -12.84 -1.76 -16.55
CA PRO A 31 -12.77 -2.99 -15.75
C PRO A 31 -11.67 -3.00 -14.68
N GLY A 32 -10.55 -2.30 -14.92
CA GLY A 32 -9.45 -2.17 -13.96
C GLY A 32 -9.84 -1.52 -12.63
N ILE A 33 -10.74 -0.52 -12.62
CA ILE A 33 -11.19 0.15 -11.38
C ILE A 33 -11.96 -0.83 -10.50
N VAL A 34 -12.84 -1.64 -11.09
CA VAL A 34 -13.63 -2.65 -10.38
C VAL A 34 -12.72 -3.73 -9.79
N MET A 35 -11.72 -4.19 -10.57
CA MET A 35 -10.73 -5.15 -10.08
C MET A 35 -9.92 -4.60 -8.91
N MET A 36 -9.52 -3.32 -8.96
CA MET A 36 -8.85 -2.67 -7.83
C MET A 36 -9.71 -2.62 -6.58
N MET A 37 -11.00 -2.25 -6.71
CA MET A 37 -11.92 -2.21 -5.57
C MET A 37 -12.08 -3.58 -4.89
N LEU A 38 -12.07 -4.67 -5.67
CA LEU A 38 -12.10 -6.04 -5.14
C LEU A 38 -10.75 -6.47 -4.54
N ALA A 39 -9.62 -6.01 -5.09
CA ALA A 39 -8.28 -6.35 -4.62
C ALA A 39 -7.92 -5.67 -3.30
N VAL A 40 -8.36 -4.43 -3.07
CA VAL A 40 -8.05 -3.67 -1.84
C VAL A 40 -8.40 -4.40 -0.54
N PRO A 41 -9.61 -4.98 -0.34
CA PRO A 41 -9.90 -5.72 0.89
C PRO A 41 -9.04 -6.97 1.05
N LEU A 42 -8.67 -7.65 -0.03
CA LEU A 42 -7.75 -8.79 0.00
C LEU A 42 -6.33 -8.36 0.42
N ILE A 43 -5.83 -7.25 -0.12
CA ILE A 43 -4.54 -6.66 0.27
C ILE A 43 -4.57 -6.22 1.74
N ALA A 44 -5.66 -5.59 2.20
CA ALA A 44 -5.81 -5.19 3.59
C ALA A 44 -5.79 -6.40 4.54
N GLY A 45 -6.51 -7.48 4.18
CA GLY A 45 -6.47 -8.75 4.91
C GLY A 45 -5.08 -9.37 4.91
N SER A 46 -4.39 -9.37 3.77
CA SER A 46 -3.01 -9.86 3.64
C SER A 46 -2.04 -9.08 4.55
N ASN A 47 -2.16 -7.75 4.61
CA ASN A 47 -1.34 -6.91 5.50
C ASN A 47 -1.58 -7.22 6.99
N LEU A 48 -2.83 -7.50 7.38
CA LEU A 48 -3.18 -7.93 8.74
C LEU A 48 -2.55 -9.28 9.09
N VAL A 49 -2.65 -10.28 8.20
CA VAL A 49 -2.03 -11.59 8.39
C VAL A 49 -0.51 -11.47 8.41
N ALA A 50 0.07 -10.71 7.47
CA ALA A 50 1.50 -10.49 7.38
C ALA A 50 2.06 -9.91 8.68
N LYS A 51 1.35 -8.99 9.34
CA LYS A 51 1.75 -8.53 10.67
C LYS A 51 1.76 -9.65 11.71
N VAL A 52 0.67 -10.43 11.81
CA VAL A 52 0.56 -11.49 12.82
C VAL A 52 1.71 -12.49 12.66
N VAL A 53 2.05 -12.81 11.42
CA VAL A 53 3.16 -13.70 11.07
C VAL A 53 4.52 -13.03 11.39
N ALA A 54 4.73 -11.76 11.02
CA ALA A 54 5.96 -11.03 11.32
C ALA A 54 6.25 -10.85 12.83
N GLY A 55 5.20 -10.91 13.66
CA GLY A 55 5.34 -10.93 15.12
C GLY A 55 5.80 -12.27 15.69
N ARG A 56 5.61 -13.39 14.95
CA ARG A 56 5.96 -14.75 15.38
C ARG A 56 7.25 -15.26 14.75
N ASP A 57 7.47 -14.95 13.47
CA ASP A 57 8.57 -15.47 12.68
C ASP A 57 9.64 -14.41 12.37
N ARG A 58 10.82 -14.87 11.94
CA ARG A 58 11.89 -13.99 11.47
C ARG A 58 11.46 -13.29 10.16
N PRO A 59 11.72 -11.98 9.97
CA PRO A 59 11.38 -11.24 8.75
C PRO A 59 11.90 -11.90 7.46
N GLU A 60 13.11 -12.47 7.53
CA GLU A 60 13.75 -13.20 6.44
C GLU A 60 12.87 -14.36 5.94
N VAL A 61 12.29 -15.11 6.87
CA VAL A 61 11.44 -16.28 6.59
C VAL A 61 10.11 -15.84 5.99
N VAL A 62 9.53 -14.75 6.48
CA VAL A 62 8.28 -14.19 5.95
C VAL A 62 8.44 -13.73 4.50
N VAL A 63 9.49 -12.98 4.21
CA VAL A 63 9.78 -12.49 2.86
C VAL A 63 10.11 -13.65 1.91
N LEU A 64 10.83 -14.65 2.40
CA LEU A 64 11.15 -15.85 1.62
C LEU A 64 9.88 -16.63 1.26
N TRP A 65 8.99 -16.90 2.22
CA TRP A 65 7.72 -17.55 1.96
C TRP A 65 6.79 -16.72 1.06
N GLN A 66 6.72 -15.40 1.24
CA GLN A 66 5.98 -14.52 0.33
C GLN A 66 6.51 -14.60 -1.10
N SER A 67 7.83 -14.62 -1.27
CA SER A 67 8.47 -14.70 -2.59
C SER A 67 8.22 -16.06 -3.25
N ILE A 68 8.32 -17.17 -2.48
CA ILE A 68 8.07 -18.52 -2.99
C ILE A 68 6.60 -18.70 -3.36
N VAL A 69 5.68 -18.35 -2.47
CA VAL A 69 4.24 -18.48 -2.73
C VAL A 69 3.83 -17.57 -3.89
N GLY A 70 4.35 -16.35 -3.93
CA GLY A 70 4.16 -15.44 -5.07
C GLY A 70 4.64 -16.07 -6.37
N ALA A 71 5.87 -16.58 -6.41
CA ALA A 71 6.41 -17.25 -7.59
C ALA A 71 5.54 -18.44 -8.01
N ILE A 72 5.15 -19.32 -7.08
CA ILE A 72 4.32 -20.50 -7.39
C ILE A 72 2.94 -20.09 -7.91
N CYS A 73 2.29 -19.09 -7.30
CA CYS A 73 0.97 -18.64 -7.73
C CYS A 73 0.99 -17.94 -9.09
N PHE A 74 2.05 -17.17 -9.38
CA PHE A 74 2.17 -16.43 -10.64
C PHE A 74 2.79 -17.25 -11.78
N THR A 75 3.56 -18.31 -11.50
CA THR A 75 4.21 -19.14 -12.53
C THR A 75 3.22 -19.78 -13.54
N PRO A 76 2.10 -20.40 -13.12
CA PRO A 76 1.14 -20.98 -14.06
C PRO A 76 0.54 -19.94 -15.01
N LEU A 77 0.26 -18.73 -14.51
CA LEU A 77 -0.26 -17.62 -15.30
C LEU A 77 0.82 -17.08 -16.26
N GLY A 78 2.06 -17.00 -15.80
CA GLY A 78 3.20 -16.59 -16.62
C GLY A 78 3.49 -17.56 -17.78
N ILE A 79 3.32 -18.86 -17.56
CA ILE A 79 3.43 -19.88 -18.63
C ILE A 79 2.26 -19.76 -19.62
N TRP A 80 1.05 -19.51 -19.14
CA TRP A 80 -0.13 -19.38 -20.00
C TRP A 80 -0.04 -18.17 -20.94
N PHE A 81 0.43 -17.03 -20.44
CA PHE A 81 0.55 -15.77 -21.20
C PHE A 81 2.01 -15.43 -21.52
N TRP A 82 2.82 -16.44 -21.82
CA TRP A 82 4.26 -16.26 -21.98
C TRP A 82 4.60 -15.27 -23.09
N GLN A 83 5.37 -14.24 -22.74
CA GLN A 83 6.02 -13.36 -23.70
C GLN A 83 7.53 -13.37 -23.42
N THR A 84 8.32 -13.64 -24.45
CA THR A 84 9.79 -13.66 -24.35
C THR A 84 10.31 -12.26 -24.02
N PRO A 85 10.91 -12.04 -22.83
CA PRO A 85 11.42 -10.74 -22.47
C PRO A 85 12.69 -10.42 -23.26
N THR A 86 12.87 -9.16 -23.62
CA THR A 86 14.14 -8.63 -24.16
C THR A 86 15.19 -8.53 -23.05
N LEU A 87 16.47 -8.47 -23.42
CA LEU A 87 17.58 -8.39 -22.46
C LEU A 87 17.46 -7.17 -21.51
N THR A 88 16.95 -6.05 -22.04
CA THR A 88 16.66 -4.84 -21.26
C THR A 88 15.54 -5.07 -20.23
N GLN A 89 14.46 -5.75 -20.63
CA GLN A 89 13.35 -6.09 -19.72
C GLN A 89 13.81 -7.06 -18.63
N LEU A 90 14.71 -7.99 -18.96
CA LEU A 90 15.27 -8.93 -17.99
C LEU A 90 16.11 -8.20 -16.92
N GLY A 91 16.92 -7.22 -17.32
CA GLY A 91 17.63 -6.35 -16.38
C GLY A 91 16.67 -5.58 -15.47
N LEU A 92 15.61 -5.00 -16.03
CA LEU A 92 14.57 -4.30 -15.26
C LEU A 92 13.84 -5.23 -14.27
N PHE A 93 13.55 -6.47 -14.64
CA PHE A 93 12.93 -7.44 -13.75
C PHE A 93 13.83 -7.83 -12.57
N VAL A 94 15.13 -7.99 -12.80
CA VAL A 94 16.09 -8.26 -11.72
C VAL A 94 16.16 -7.07 -10.75
N CYS A 95 16.24 -5.84 -11.27
CA CYS A 95 16.21 -4.64 -10.44
C CYS A 95 14.90 -4.51 -9.66
N ALA A 96 13.76 -4.69 -10.32
CA ALA A 96 12.44 -4.61 -9.69
C ALA A 96 12.25 -5.68 -8.61
N GLY A 97 12.70 -6.91 -8.85
CA GLY A 97 12.72 -7.99 -7.87
C GLY A 97 13.58 -7.64 -6.67
N PHE A 98 14.81 -7.18 -6.89
CA PHE A 98 15.72 -6.79 -5.82
C PHE A 98 15.18 -5.65 -4.94
N PHE A 99 14.75 -4.54 -5.56
CA PHE A 99 14.18 -3.40 -4.82
C PHE A 99 12.84 -3.77 -4.15
N GLY A 100 12.02 -4.58 -4.81
CA GLY A 100 10.77 -5.07 -4.24
C GLY A 100 10.99 -5.93 -3.00
N THR A 101 11.90 -6.91 -3.07
CA THR A 101 12.25 -7.77 -1.92
C THR A 101 12.87 -6.95 -0.79
N MET A 102 13.76 -5.99 -1.08
CA MET A 102 14.29 -5.07 -0.06
C MET A 102 13.19 -4.23 0.58
N GLY A 103 12.25 -3.71 -0.20
CA GLY A 103 11.11 -2.95 0.33
C GLY A 103 10.25 -3.79 1.27
N TYR A 104 9.92 -5.03 0.87
CA TYR A 104 9.19 -5.97 1.72
C TYR A 104 9.99 -6.39 2.96
N PHE A 105 11.30 -6.52 2.85
CA PHE A 105 12.14 -6.81 4.01
C PHE A 105 12.12 -5.67 5.02
N PHE A 106 12.31 -4.42 4.57
CA PHE A 106 12.28 -3.25 5.45
C PHE A 106 10.91 -3.05 6.10
N ILE A 107 9.81 -3.25 5.36
CA ILE A 107 8.46 -3.12 5.95
C ILE A 107 8.19 -4.22 6.99
N THR A 108 8.62 -5.45 6.71
CA THR A 108 8.48 -6.58 7.64
C THR A 108 9.32 -6.38 8.89
N TRP A 109 10.51 -5.81 8.75
CA TRP A 109 11.35 -5.44 9.87
C TRP A 109 10.74 -4.30 10.69
N ALA A 110 10.18 -3.29 10.03
CA ALA A 110 9.51 -2.18 10.70
C ALA A 110 8.26 -2.61 11.47
N TYR A 111 7.50 -3.61 10.98
CA TYR A 111 6.38 -4.22 11.73
C TYR A 111 6.80 -4.80 13.09
N ARG A 112 8.08 -5.12 13.31
CA ARG A 112 8.59 -5.63 14.59
C ARG A 112 9.05 -4.52 15.54
N LEU A 113 9.42 -3.35 15.01
CA LEU A 113 10.02 -2.25 15.77
C LEU A 113 8.98 -1.24 16.26
N ILE A 114 7.89 -1.05 15.53
CA ILE A 114 6.87 -0.02 15.84
C ILE A 114 5.44 -0.54 15.69
N ASP A 115 4.51 0.16 16.34
CA ASP A 115 3.07 -0.11 16.21
C ASP A 115 2.56 0.10 14.78
N ILE A 116 1.54 -0.67 14.37
CA ILE A 116 0.92 -0.56 13.02
C ILE A 116 0.50 0.86 12.73
N SER A 117 -0.16 1.50 13.68
CA SER A 117 -0.75 2.82 13.50
C SER A 117 0.32 3.85 13.15
N ALA A 118 1.51 3.75 13.76
CA ALA A 118 2.66 4.57 13.41
C ALA A 118 3.23 4.21 12.04
N LEU A 119 3.38 2.91 11.73
CA LEU A 119 3.92 2.46 10.45
C LEU A 119 3.04 2.87 9.26
N GLN A 120 1.72 2.77 9.41
CA GLN A 120 0.77 3.17 8.36
C GLN A 120 0.95 4.64 7.96
N SER A 121 1.23 5.53 8.92
CA SER A 121 1.52 6.94 8.65
C SER A 121 2.74 7.12 7.76
N ILE A 122 3.78 6.30 7.97
CA ILE A 122 4.99 6.28 7.12
C ILE A 122 4.67 5.70 5.74
N THR A 123 3.87 4.64 5.66
CA THR A 123 3.46 4.04 4.38
C THR A 123 2.72 5.04 3.49
N PHE A 124 1.92 5.95 4.06
CA PHE A 124 1.27 7.02 3.30
C PHE A 124 2.24 8.01 2.66
N LEU A 125 3.40 8.26 3.28
CA LEU A 125 4.45 9.06 2.66
C LEU A 125 4.96 8.42 1.36
N GLY A 126 4.80 7.10 1.22
CA GLY A 126 5.06 6.37 -0.02
C GLY A 126 4.28 6.90 -1.22
N ILE A 127 3.07 7.46 -1.02
CA ILE A 127 2.28 8.08 -2.11
C ILE A 127 2.99 9.33 -2.63
N VAL A 128 3.58 10.14 -1.74
CA VAL A 128 4.35 11.33 -2.12
C VAL A 128 5.59 10.94 -2.92
N TRP A 129 6.33 9.94 -2.43
CA TRP A 129 7.49 9.41 -3.15
C TRP A 129 7.13 8.79 -4.50
N ALA A 130 6.01 8.06 -4.58
CA ALA A 130 5.52 7.50 -5.83
C ALA A 130 5.19 8.62 -6.84
N ALA A 131 4.50 9.68 -6.41
CA ALA A 131 4.19 10.83 -7.27
C ALA A 131 5.46 11.56 -7.73
N LEU A 132 6.45 11.74 -6.86
CA LEU A 132 7.73 12.36 -7.23
C LEU A 132 8.50 11.50 -8.24
N MET A 133 8.50 10.18 -8.07
CA MET A 133 9.14 9.26 -9.01
C MET A 133 8.39 9.20 -10.35
N ASP A 134 7.06 9.32 -10.35
CA ASP A 134 6.25 9.37 -11.57
C ASP A 134 6.65 10.58 -12.44
N VAL A 135 6.81 11.74 -11.80
CA VAL A 135 7.30 12.96 -12.45
C VAL A 135 8.77 12.82 -12.89
N ALA A 136 9.64 12.27 -12.03
CA ALA A 136 11.07 12.19 -12.31
C ALA A 136 11.43 11.24 -13.45
N VAL A 137 10.72 10.10 -13.56
CA VAL A 137 11.05 9.04 -14.52
C VAL A 137 10.19 9.13 -15.79
N TRP A 138 8.91 9.47 -15.67
CA TRP A 138 7.98 9.52 -16.81
C TRP A 138 7.63 10.93 -17.25
N GLY A 139 8.01 11.97 -16.49
CA GLY A 139 7.66 13.36 -16.80
C GLY A 139 6.16 13.65 -16.73
N LYS A 140 5.36 12.71 -16.20
CA LYS A 140 3.91 12.83 -16.09
C LYS A 140 3.54 13.27 -14.70
N THR A 141 2.79 14.35 -14.62
CA THR A 141 2.23 14.82 -13.35
C THR A 141 0.85 14.20 -13.15
N ALA A 142 0.60 13.70 -11.94
CA ALA A 142 -0.75 13.32 -11.54
C ALA A 142 -1.70 14.52 -11.68
N ASP A 143 -2.97 14.24 -12.00
CA ASP A 143 -4.01 15.26 -12.10
C ASP A 143 -4.15 16.01 -10.76
N VAL A 144 -4.53 17.29 -10.81
CA VAL A 144 -4.76 18.14 -9.63
C VAL A 144 -5.71 17.46 -8.64
N TRP A 145 -6.68 16.70 -9.16
CA TRP A 145 -7.65 15.94 -8.37
C TRP A 145 -7.04 14.77 -7.60
N THR A 146 -5.99 14.13 -8.13
CA THR A 146 -5.23 13.13 -7.40
C THR A 146 -4.54 13.74 -6.18
N PHE A 147 -3.98 14.95 -6.32
CA PHE A 147 -3.38 15.68 -5.20
C PHE A 147 -4.42 16.10 -4.16
N VAL A 148 -5.59 16.60 -4.59
CA VAL A 148 -6.68 16.97 -3.67
C VAL A 148 -7.18 15.75 -2.89
N GLY A 149 -7.45 14.65 -3.58
CA GLY A 149 -7.88 13.41 -2.92
C GLY A 149 -6.82 12.84 -1.98
N ALA A 150 -5.54 12.85 -2.39
CA ALA A 150 -4.42 12.42 -1.55
C ALA A 150 -4.29 13.30 -0.29
N ALA A 151 -4.44 14.63 -0.42
CA ALA A 151 -4.41 15.54 0.73
C ALA A 151 -5.55 15.25 1.72
N ILE A 152 -6.76 14.96 1.23
CA ILE A 152 -7.90 14.57 2.08
C ILE A 152 -7.60 13.27 2.83
N ILE A 153 -7.07 12.25 2.12
CA ILE A 153 -6.72 10.96 2.73
C ILE A 153 -5.66 11.15 3.81
N VAL A 154 -4.56 11.86 3.49
CA VAL A 154 -3.47 12.12 4.43
C VAL A 154 -3.95 12.92 5.65
N ALA A 155 -4.79 13.92 5.46
CA ALA A 155 -5.35 14.71 6.56
C ALA A 155 -6.23 13.84 7.48
N ALA A 156 -7.11 13.02 6.90
CA ALA A 156 -7.99 12.12 7.65
C ALA A 156 -7.21 11.07 8.46
N THR A 157 -6.22 10.42 7.83
CA THR A 157 -5.41 9.38 8.46
C THR A 157 -4.48 9.95 9.52
N THR A 158 -3.83 11.08 9.26
CA THR A 158 -3.00 11.81 10.24
C THR A 158 -3.83 12.26 11.43
N TYR A 159 -5.06 12.76 11.20
CA TYR A 159 -5.96 13.14 12.28
C TYR A 159 -6.33 11.96 13.18
N ILE A 160 -6.64 10.80 12.59
CA ILE A 160 -6.90 9.56 13.35
C ILE A 160 -5.66 9.15 14.13
N ALA A 161 -4.50 9.06 13.48
CA ALA A 161 -3.25 8.61 14.08
C ALA A 161 -2.79 9.52 15.23
N HIS A 162 -2.81 10.84 15.04
CA HIS A 162 -2.44 11.82 16.05
C HIS A 162 -3.37 11.75 17.28
N ARG A 163 -4.68 11.57 17.05
CA ARG A 163 -5.65 11.41 18.13
C ARG A 163 -5.51 10.09 18.88
N GLU A 164 -5.20 9.00 18.18
CA GLU A 164 -4.91 7.71 18.80
C GLU A 164 -3.63 7.75 19.64
N ALA A 165 -2.57 8.42 19.15
CA ALA A 165 -1.34 8.63 19.91
C ALA A 165 -1.58 9.45 21.21
N LEU A 166 -2.35 10.54 21.11
CA LEU A 166 -2.74 11.34 22.28
C LEU A 166 -3.63 10.58 23.28
N ALA A 167 -4.46 9.65 22.80
CA ALA A 167 -5.32 8.82 23.66
C ALA A 167 -4.56 7.61 24.27
N GLY A 168 -3.51 7.13 23.61
CA GLY A 168 -2.64 6.02 24.02
C GLY A 168 -1.58 6.41 25.04
N GLY A 169 -1.13 7.67 25.06
CA GLY A 169 -0.18 8.20 26.05
C GLY A 169 -0.67 8.23 27.52
N ARG A 170 -1.86 7.68 27.80
CA ARG A 170 -2.46 7.59 29.14
C ARG A 170 -2.39 6.20 29.78
N LYS A 171 -1.75 5.23 29.12
CA LYS A 171 -1.30 3.97 29.73
C LYS A 171 0.22 3.90 29.65
N LYS A 172 0.88 4.63 30.56
CA LYS A 172 2.21 4.22 31.05
C LYS A 172 2.03 3.01 31.95
#